data_AF-A0A2C6DNY3-F1
#
_entry.id   AF-A0A2C6DNY3-F1
#
_cell.length_a   1.000
_cell.length_b   1.000
_cell.length_c   1.000
_cell.angle_alpha   90.00
_cell.angle_beta   90.00
_cell.angle_gamma   90.00
#
_symmetry.space_group_name_H-M   'P 1'
#
loop_
_entity.id
_entity.type
_entity.pdbx_description
1 polymer ?
#
loop_
_entity_poly.entity_id
_entity_poly.type
_entity_poly.pdbx_seq_one_letter_code
_entity_poly.pdbx_strand_id
1 'polypeptide(L)'
;MNNLPLDLMNDQLVDMVFITTLTGLTDKWFYKLIQLGQFPKQIKLGRSSRWLKSEVEAWLRQRIKESRGIDADELSVEHEA
;
A
#
# COMPACT_ATOMS: atom_id res chain seq x y z
N MET A 1 16.21 7.40 -13.24
CA MET A 1 15.53 6.55 -12.24
C MET A 1 15.41 7.34 -10.95
N ASN A 2 14.23 7.89 -10.69
CA ASN A 2 13.66 8.30 -9.39
C ASN A 2 12.34 9.02 -9.69
N ASN A 3 11.36 8.27 -10.20
CA ASN A 3 9.96 8.71 -10.13
C ASN A 3 9.43 8.20 -8.80
N LEU A 4 9.64 8.96 -7.72
CA LEU A 4 8.75 8.88 -6.58
C LEU A 4 7.58 9.81 -6.96
N PRO A 5 6.41 9.31 -7.41
CA PRO A 5 5.21 10.13 -7.53
C PRO A 5 4.61 10.34 -6.14
N LEU A 6 5.46 10.62 -5.16
CA LEU A 6 5.10 10.76 -3.77
C LEU A 6 5.29 12.23 -3.45
N ASP A 7 4.20 12.96 -3.58
CA ASP A 7 4.13 14.23 -2.93
C ASP A 7 4.15 13.99 -1.42
N LEU A 8 5.34 14.06 -0.84
CA LEU A 8 5.59 13.86 0.59
C LEU A 8 4.68 14.73 1.45
N MET A 9 4.26 15.89 0.95
CA MET A 9 3.40 16.83 1.66
C MET A 9 1.91 16.52 1.48
N ASN A 10 1.54 15.73 0.47
CA ASN A 10 0.16 15.34 0.18
C ASN A 10 -0.16 13.87 0.53
N ASP A 11 0.80 13.09 1.02
CA ASP A 11 0.57 11.73 1.49
C ASP A 11 0.44 11.64 3.02
N GLN A 12 -0.35 10.69 3.50
CA GLN A 12 -0.64 10.50 4.91
C GLN A 12 0.10 9.28 5.48
N LEU A 13 0.64 9.41 6.69
CA LEU A 13 1.23 8.29 7.41
C LEU A 13 0.18 7.54 8.26
N VAL A 14 -0.19 6.36 7.80
CA VAL A 14 -1.13 5.47 8.49
C VAL A 14 -0.40 4.48 9.40
N ASP A 15 -1.10 3.95 10.40
CA ASP A 15 -0.58 2.94 11.32
C ASP A 15 -1.26 1.58 11.12
N MET A 16 -0.81 0.58 11.88
CA MET A 16 -1.36 -0.78 11.81
C MET A 16 -2.84 -0.81 12.17
N VAL A 17 -3.29 0.01 13.12
CA VAL A 17 -4.69 0.05 13.54
C VAL A 17 -5.55 0.48 12.35
N PHE A 18 -5.20 1.59 11.70
CA PHE A 18 -5.86 2.03 10.47
C PHE A 18 -5.93 0.92 9.41
N ILE A 19 -4.81 0.23 9.14
CA ILE A 19 -4.73 -0.82 8.13
C ILE A 19 -5.67 -2.00 8.49
N THR A 20 -5.68 -2.44 9.74
CA THR A 20 -6.56 -3.52 10.20
C THR A 20 -8.03 -3.13 10.18
N THR A 21 -8.36 -1.89 10.55
CA THR A 21 -9.73 -1.36 10.45
C THR A 21 -10.19 -1.26 8.99
N LEU A 22 -9.34 -0.79 8.10
CA LEU A 22 -9.64 -0.65 6.67
C LEU A 22 -9.91 -2.00 6.00
N THR A 23 -9.09 -3.01 6.32
CA THR A 23 -9.13 -4.30 5.61
C THR A 23 -9.97 -5.36 6.31
N GLY A 24 -10.30 -5.17 7.60
CA GLY A 24 -10.96 -6.18 8.43
C GLY A 24 -10.07 -7.39 8.76
N LEU A 25 -8.77 -7.31 8.47
CA LEU A 25 -7.81 -8.38 8.71
C LEU A 25 -6.99 -8.11 9.97
N THR A 26 -6.39 -9.16 10.53
CA THR A 26 -5.61 -9.06 11.77
C THR A 26 -4.21 -8.51 11.53
N ASP A 27 -3.68 -7.81 12.53
CA ASP A 27 -2.30 -7.33 12.57
C ASP A 27 -1.27 -8.46 12.39
N LYS A 28 -1.51 -9.62 13.01
CA LYS A 28 -0.68 -10.82 12.88
C LYS A 28 -0.50 -11.24 11.43
N TRP A 29 -1.56 -11.14 10.62
CA TRP A 29 -1.49 -11.47 9.20
C TRP A 29 -0.61 -10.47 8.44
N PHE A 30 -0.76 -9.17 8.70
CA PHE A 30 0.11 -8.16 8.09
C PHE A 30 1.57 -8.31 8.52
N TYR A 31 1.86 -8.61 9.79
CA TYR A 31 3.23 -8.88 10.21
C TYR A 31 3.84 -10.09 9.48
N LYS A 32 3.05 -11.14 9.22
CA LYS A 32 3.48 -12.26 8.38
C LYS A 32 3.79 -11.81 6.96
N LEU A 33 2.95 -10.98 6.33
CA LEU A 33 3.21 -10.47 4.99
C LEU A 33 4.46 -9.58 4.93
N ILE A 34 4.68 -8.75 5.95
CA ILE A 34 5.89 -7.91 6.06
C ILE A 34 7.15 -8.79 6.12
N GLN A 35 7.12 -9.87 6.92
CA GLN A 35 8.22 -10.84 7.00
C GLN A 35 8.48 -11.54 5.65
N LEU A 36 7.41 -11.84 4.91
CA LEU A 36 7.49 -12.43 3.57
C LEU A 36 7.85 -11.43 2.47
N GLY A 37 7.97 -10.13 2.78
CA GLY A 37 8.19 -9.07 1.79
C GLY A 37 6.99 -8.82 0.86
N GLN A 38 5.80 -9.29 1.24
CA GLN A 38 4.57 -9.21 0.45
C GLN A 38 3.68 -8.01 0.80
N PHE A 39 4.06 -7.23 1.82
CA PHE A 39 3.40 -5.98 2.20
C PHE A 39 4.48 -4.90 2.39
N PRO A 40 4.18 -3.61 2.15
CA PRO A 40 5.14 -2.52 2.33
C PRO A 40 5.82 -2.56 3.71
N LYS A 41 7.14 -2.31 3.72
CA LYS A 41 7.90 -2.25 4.97
C LYS A 41 7.55 -0.97 5.72
N GLN A 42 7.45 -1.07 7.03
CA GLN A 42 7.19 0.09 7.88
C GLN A 42 8.33 1.10 7.87
N ILE A 43 7.96 2.37 7.88
CA ILE A 43 8.80 3.50 8.25
C ILE A 43 8.83 3.56 9.79
N LYS A 44 10.03 3.53 10.38
CA LYS A 44 10.20 3.63 11.83
C LYS A 44 10.34 5.10 12.26
N LEU A 45 9.41 5.55 13.10
CA LEU A 45 9.45 6.85 13.78
C LEU A 45 9.57 6.59 15.29
N GLY A 46 10.78 6.21 15.72
CA GLY A 46 11.04 5.71 17.07
C GLY A 46 10.34 4.37 17.31
N ARG A 47 9.47 4.33 18.33
CA ARG A 47 8.66 3.12 18.65
C ARG A 47 7.48 2.94 17.70
N SER A 48 7.07 4.01 17.02
CA SER A 48 5.95 3.98 16.10
C SER A 48 6.38 3.44 14.73
N SER A 49 5.52 2.59 14.17
CA SER A 49 5.65 2.09 12.79
C SER A 49 4.56 2.74 11.95
N ARG A 50 4.95 3.32 10.81
CA ARG A 50 4.03 3.99 9.89
C ARG A 50 4.24 3.49 8.47
N TRP A 51 3.22 3.70 7.65
CA TRP A 51 3.26 3.43 6.22
C TRP A 51 2.69 4.63 5.48
N LEU A 52 3.16 4.87 4.26
CA LEU A 52 2.49 5.79 3.38
C LEU A 52 1.13 5.20 2.99
N LYS A 53 0.08 6.01 3.08
CA LYS A 53 -1.27 5.58 2.69
C LYS A 53 -1.29 5.14 1.23
N SER A 54 -0.57 5.85 0.37
CA SER A 54 -0.43 5.49 -1.05
C SER A 54 0.17 4.09 -1.28
N GLU A 55 1.16 3.67 -0.48
CA GLU A 55 1.74 2.33 -0.58
C GLU A 55 0.75 1.24 -0.18
N VAL A 56 -0.02 1.49 0.90
CA VAL A 56 -1.09 0.58 1.34
C VAL A 56 -2.19 0.50 0.27
N GLU A 57 -2.57 1.64 -0.31
CA GLU A 57 -3.55 1.70 -1.39
C GLU A 57 -3.07 0.97 -2.66
N ALA A 58 -1.83 1.19 -3.08
CA ALA A 58 -1.23 0.51 -4.23
C ALA A 58 -1.20 -1.00 -4.01
N TRP A 59 -0.84 -1.45 -2.81
CA TRP A 59 -0.88 -2.87 -2.44
C TRP A 59 -2.31 -3.45 -2.51
N LEU A 60 -3.32 -2.73 -2.02
CA LEU A 60 -4.73 -3.13 -2.12
C LEU A 60 -5.21 -3.18 -3.58
N ARG A 61 -4.86 -2.18 -4.39
CA ARG A 61 -5.19 -2.14 -5.82
C ARG A 61 -4.60 -3.34 -6.55
N GLN A 62 -3.35 -3.69 -6.27
CA GLN A 62 -2.71 -4.89 -6.82
C GLN A 62 -3.50 -6.16 -6.44
N ARG A 63 -3.97 -6.26 -5.19
CA ARG A 63 -4.79 -7.39 -4.74
C ARG A 63 -6.14 -7.50 -5.43
N ILE A 64 -6.77 -6.36 -5.69
CA ILE A 64 -8.01 -6.30 -6.46
C ILE A 64 -7.76 -6.73 -7.90
N LYS A 65 -6.71 -6.21 -8.56
CA LYS A 65 -6.34 -6.58 -9.94
C LYS A 65 -6.13 -8.08 -10.08
N GLU A 66 -5.28 -8.65 -9.23
CA GLU A 66 -5.01 -10.09 -9.24
C GLU A 66 -6.27 -10.93 -8.94
N SER A 67 -7.16 -10.45 -8.05
CA SER A 67 -8.43 -11.13 -7.79
C SER A 67 -9.43 -11.05 -8.94
N ARG A 68 -9.29 -10.09 -9.85
CA ARG A 68 -10.18 -9.86 -10.99
C ARG A 68 -9.57 -10.30 -12.32
N GLY A 69 -8.29 -10.67 -12.34
CA GLY A 69 -7.56 -11.04 -13.55
C GLY A 69 -7.31 -9.85 -14.48
N ILE A 70 -7.21 -8.63 -13.95
CA ILE A 70 -6.93 -7.43 -14.75
C ILE A 70 -5.41 -7.30 -14.92
N ASP A 71 -4.92 -7.49 -16.14
CA ASP A 71 -3.52 -7.31 -16.48
C ASP A 71 -3.14 -5.82 -16.47
N ALA A 72 -1.86 -5.53 -16.24
CA ALA A 72 -1.34 -4.16 -16.10
C ALA A 72 -1.49 -3.30 -17.37
N ASP A 73 -1.83 -3.90 -18.50
CA ASP A 73 -1.91 -3.24 -19.82
C ASP A 73 -3.21 -2.43 -20.01
N GLU A 74 -4.31 -2.80 -19.34
CA GLU A 74 -5.64 -2.17 -19.52
C GLU A 74 -5.86 -0.84 -18.78
N LEU A 75 -4.96 -0.45 -17.87
CA LEU A 75 -5.07 0.81 -17.10
C LEU A 75 -4.24 1.97 -17.69
N SER A 76 -3.59 1.74 -18.84
CA SER A 76 -2.78 2.74 -19.56
C SER A 76 -3.63 3.80 -20.29
N VAL A 77 -4.95 3.61 -20.38
CA VAL A 77 -5.80 4.36 -21.32
C VAL A 77 -6.41 5.63 -20.73
N GLU A 78 -6.26 5.91 -19.42
CA GLU A 78 -6.87 7.09 -18.80
C GLU A 78 -5.85 8.14 -18.36
N HIS A 79 -5.10 8.74 -19.29
CA HIS A 79 -4.41 10.03 -19.09
C HIS A 79 -4.30 10.83 -20.41
N GLU A 80 -5.40 10.98 -21.15
CA GLU A 80 -5.51 12.04 -22.16
C GLU A 80 -6.98 12.44 -22.35
N ALA A 81 -7.41 13.49 -21.63
CA ALA A 81 -8.52 14.38 -21.96
C ALA A 81 -8.37 15.69 -21.19
#